data_AF-A0A5J5BUG3-F1
#
_entry.id   AF-A0A5J5BUG3-F1
#
_cell.length_a   1.000
_cell.length_b   1.000
_cell.length_c   1.000
_cell.angle_alpha   90.00
_cell.angle_beta   90.00
_cell.angle_gamma   90.00
#
_symmetry.space_group_name_H-M   'P 1'
#
loop_
_entity.id
_entity.type
_entity.pdbx_description
1 polymer ?
#
loop_
_entity_poly.entity_id
_entity_poly.type
_entity_poly.pdbx_seq_one_letter_code
_entity_poly.pdbx_strand_id
1 'polypeptide(L)'
;MLYGIPCSHAVAALVTSRKDVYAFTEKYFTVASYREAYSEAIHPIPGKIEWKKEKEGEAPLDDDDARIVRPPKFRRPPGRPEKKRICIEDLNRERHTVHCSRCNQTGHYKTTCKAEIMKSIEQF
;
A
#
# COMPACT_ATOMS: atom_id res chain seq x y z
N MET A 1 -14.77 7.04 -17.03
CA MET A 1 -15.41 8.02 -17.93
C MET A 1 -15.59 9.29 -17.12
N LEU A 2 -14.90 10.36 -17.48
CA LEU A 2 -15.21 11.69 -16.95
C LEU A 2 -16.52 12.12 -17.60
N TYR A 3 -17.56 12.38 -16.81
CA TYR A 3 -18.80 12.96 -17.32
C TYR A 3 -18.51 14.38 -17.81
N GLY A 4 -19.11 14.79 -18.93
CA GLY A 4 -18.99 16.15 -19.47
C GLY A 4 -17.84 16.41 -20.46
N ILE A 5 -16.97 15.44 -20.74
CA ILE A 5 -15.98 15.53 -21.84
C ILE A 5 -16.34 14.47 -22.90
N PRO A 6 -16.45 14.83 -24.19
CA PRO A 6 -16.69 13.86 -25.26
C PRO A 6 -15.63 12.75 -25.28
N CYS A 7 -16.06 11.49 -25.45
CA CYS A 7 -15.12 10.39 -25.65
C CYS A 7 -14.40 10.52 -27.00
N SER A 8 -13.30 9.77 -27.19
CA SER A 8 -12.52 9.81 -28.45
C SER A 8 -13.37 9.59 -29.70
N HIS A 9 -14.35 8.68 -29.65
CA HIS A 9 -15.28 8.44 -30.75
C HIS A 9 -16.19 9.65 -31.03
N ALA A 10 -16.71 10.29 -29.98
CA ALA A 10 -17.54 11.49 -30.11
C ALA A 10 -16.73 12.66 -30.68
N VAL A 11 -15.49 12.86 -30.22
CA VAL A 11 -14.56 13.85 -30.79
C VAL A 11 -14.35 13.59 -32.30
N ALA A 12 -14.04 12.35 -32.69
CA ALA A 12 -13.82 12.00 -34.10
C ALA A 12 -15.07 12.25 -34.97
N ALA A 13 -16.27 11.91 -34.47
CA ALA A 13 -17.51 12.18 -35.18
C ALA A 13 -17.80 13.67 -35.33
N LEU A 14 -17.54 14.47 -34.29
CA LEU A 14 -17.72 15.93 -34.30
C LEU A 14 -16.76 16.60 -35.29
N VAL A 15 -15.47 16.23 -35.26
CA VAL A 15 -14.45 16.73 -36.19
C VAL A 15 -14.82 16.39 -37.63
N THR A 16 -15.24 15.15 -37.90
CA THR A 16 -15.69 14.71 -39.23
C THR A 16 -16.91 15.52 -39.70
N SER A 17 -17.80 15.87 -38.78
CA SER A 17 -18.99 16.68 -39.04
C SER A 17 -18.70 18.20 -39.12
N ARG A 18 -17.42 18.62 -39.03
CA ARG A 18 -16.99 20.03 -38.95
C ARG A 18 -17.66 20.82 -37.83
N LYS A 19 -17.96 20.16 -36.72
CA LYS A 19 -18.51 20.79 -35.51
C LYS A 19 -17.38 21.09 -34.54
N ASP A 20 -17.51 22.21 -33.83
CA ASP A 20 -16.62 22.52 -32.72
C ASP A 20 -16.82 21.52 -31.58
N VAL A 21 -15.74 20.89 -31.14
CA VAL A 21 -15.74 19.90 -30.04
C VAL A 21 -16.00 20.57 -28.70
N TYR A 22 -15.49 21.79 -28.49
CA TYR A 22 -15.59 22.49 -27.22
C TYR A 22 -17.04 22.91 -26.91
N ALA A 23 -17.85 23.18 -27.93
CA ALA A 23 -19.29 23.41 -27.79
C ALA A 23 -20.06 22.21 -27.18
N PHE A 24 -19.50 20.99 -27.21
CA PHE A 24 -20.09 19.77 -26.64
C PHE A 24 -19.40 19.33 -25.33
N THR A 25 -18.51 20.16 -24.79
CA THR A 25 -17.93 19.96 -23.45
C THR A 25 -18.75 20.70 -22.40
N GLU A 26 -18.90 20.13 -21.21
CA GLU A 26 -19.52 20.81 -20.08
C GLU A 26 -18.70 22.05 -19.67
N LYS A 27 -19.42 23.09 -19.23
CA LYS A 27 -18.82 24.40 -18.91
C LYS A 27 -17.71 24.32 -17.86
N TYR A 28 -17.77 23.36 -16.95
CA TYR A 28 -16.79 23.14 -15.88
C TYR A 28 -15.37 22.88 -16.40
N PHE A 29 -15.23 22.40 -17.63
CA PHE A 29 -13.92 22.11 -18.24
C PHE A 29 -13.35 23.28 -19.05
N THR A 30 -13.91 24.48 -18.91
CA THR A 30 -13.40 25.68 -19.56
C THR A 30 -12.32 26.37 -18.71
N VAL A 31 -11.41 27.08 -19.38
CA VAL A 31 -10.41 27.92 -18.71
C VAL A 31 -11.06 28.99 -17.84
N ALA A 32 -12.22 29.52 -18.26
CA ALA A 32 -12.97 30.49 -17.48
C ALA A 32 -13.43 29.90 -16.14
N SER A 33 -14.07 28.73 -16.15
CA SER A 33 -14.49 28.05 -14.91
C SER A 33 -13.32 27.63 -14.04
N TYR A 34 -12.18 27.23 -14.62
CA TYR A 34 -10.96 26.97 -13.84
C TYR A 34 -10.47 28.24 -13.12
N ARG A 35 -10.38 29.37 -13.83
CA ARG A 35 -9.96 30.65 -13.23
C ARG A 35 -10.93 31.14 -12.17
N GLU A 36 -12.22 30.94 -12.37
CA GLU A 36 -13.26 31.28 -11.39
C GLU A 36 -13.13 30.43 -10.13
N ALA A 37 -13.00 29.11 -10.27
CA ALA A 37 -12.83 28.18 -9.15
C ALA A 37 -11.57 28.44 -8.32
N TYR A 38 -10.51 28.96 -8.95
CA TYR A 38 -9.23 29.31 -8.31
C TYR A 38 -9.02 30.82 -8.23
N SER A 39 -10.10 31.61 -8.27
CA SER A 39 -10.00 33.08 -8.20
C SER A 39 -9.64 33.56 -6.80
N GLU A 40 -10.00 32.78 -5.79
CA GLU A 40 -9.70 33.06 -4.38
C GLU A 40 -8.33 32.51 -3.97
N ALA A 41 -7.74 33.14 -2.95
CA ALA A 41 -6.45 32.72 -2.43
C ALA A 41 -6.57 31.35 -1.73
N ILE A 42 -5.79 30.38 -2.19
CA ILE A 42 -5.61 29.11 -1.45
C ILE A 42 -4.68 29.38 -0.28
N HIS A 43 -5.24 29.40 0.92
CA HIS A 43 -4.44 29.54 2.13
C HIS A 43 -3.59 28.28 2.37
N PRO A 44 -2.31 28.43 2.74
CA PRO A 44 -1.49 27.30 3.10
C PRO A 44 -2.09 26.58 4.31
N ILE A 45 -2.01 25.25 4.28
CA ILE A 45 -2.40 24.45 5.44
C ILE A 45 -1.41 24.77 6.57
N PRO A 46 -1.87 25.16 7.77
CA PRO A 46 -1.00 25.48 8.90
C PRO A 46 -0.08 24.31 9.24
N GLY A 47 1.01 24.58 9.96
CA GLY A 47 1.87 23.50 10.44
C GLY A 47 1.09 22.56 11.37
N LYS A 48 1.47 21.27 11.44
CA LYS A 48 0.80 20.28 12.31
C LYS A 48 0.70 20.73 13.77
N ILE A 49 1.63 21.56 14.23
CA ILE A 49 1.69 22.13 15.59
C ILE A 49 0.57 23.16 15.82
N GLU A 50 0.14 23.85 14.76
CA GLU A 50 -0.86 24.91 14.76
C GLU A 50 -2.27 24.40 14.44
N TRP A 51 -2.39 23.12 14.07
CA TRP A 51 -3.69 22.49 13.92
C TRP A 51 -4.37 22.54 15.28
N LYS A 52 -5.53 23.21 15.33
CA LYS A 52 -6.38 23.18 16.52
C LYS A 52 -6.63 21.71 16.82
N LYS A 53 -6.03 21.22 17.90
CA LYS A 53 -6.53 20.03 18.56
C LYS A 53 -7.91 20.45 19.06
N GLU A 54 -8.95 20.15 18.28
CA GLU A 54 -10.28 20.05 18.87
C GLU A 54 -10.10 19.19 20.11
N LYS A 55 -10.46 19.77 21.27
CA LYS A 55 -10.32 19.08 22.55
C LYS A 55 -11.05 17.76 22.39
N GLU A 56 -10.33 16.65 22.46
CA GLU A 56 -10.94 15.34 22.68
C GLU A 56 -11.77 15.48 23.96
N GLY A 57 -13.09 15.65 23.84
CA GLY A 57 -14.01 15.56 24.98
C GLY A 57 -15.06 16.65 25.19
N GLU A 58 -15.20 17.68 24.36
CA GLU A 58 -16.31 18.64 24.51
C GLU A 58 -16.98 18.96 23.16
N ALA A 59 -17.59 17.94 22.56
CA ALA A 59 -18.81 18.16 21.78
C ALA A 59 -19.99 18.00 22.75
N PRO A 60 -20.97 18.91 22.77
CA PRO A 60 -22.27 18.65 23.41
C PRO A 60 -22.77 17.27 22.95
N LEU A 61 -23.15 16.42 23.90
CA LEU A 61 -23.55 15.02 23.69
C LEU A 61 -24.98 14.94 23.14
N ASP A 62 -25.25 15.72 22.10
CA ASP A 62 -26.58 15.92 21.54
C ASP A 62 -26.51 16.33 20.06
N ASP A 63 -25.66 15.65 19.28
CA ASP A 63 -25.96 15.39 17.87
C ASP A 63 -25.16 14.16 17.38
N ASP A 64 -25.78 13.37 16.52
CA ASP A 64 -25.36 12.08 15.94
C ASP A 64 -24.07 12.15 15.07
N ASP A 65 -23.23 13.18 15.24
CA ASP A 65 -22.21 13.59 14.26
C ASP A 65 -20.81 13.79 14.86
N ALA A 66 -20.46 13.04 15.93
CA ALA A 66 -19.06 12.74 16.20
C ALA A 66 -18.55 11.83 15.05
N ARG A 67 -18.15 12.46 13.94
CA ARG A 67 -17.73 11.81 12.68
C ARG A 67 -16.50 10.94 12.87
N ILE A 68 -16.70 9.75 13.43
CA ILE A 68 -15.73 8.67 13.38
C ILE A 68 -15.62 8.27 11.91
N VAL A 69 -14.58 8.78 11.25
CA VAL A 69 -14.22 8.38 9.89
C VAL A 69 -13.75 6.93 9.94
N ARG A 70 -14.69 6.01 9.69
CA ARG A 70 -14.38 4.59 9.58
C ARG A 70 -13.64 4.34 8.26
N PRO A 71 -12.57 3.53 8.26
CA PRO A 71 -11.94 3.08 7.02
C PRO A 71 -13.00 2.48 6.08
N PRO A 72 -12.89 2.70 4.75
CA PRO A 72 -13.75 2.05 3.80
C PRO A 72 -13.75 0.54 4.04
N LYS A 73 -14.92 -0.09 4.04
CA LYS A 73 -15.03 -1.55 4.16
C LYS A 73 -14.35 -2.17 2.93
N PHE A 74 -13.12 -2.65 3.08
CA PHE A 74 -12.47 -3.45 2.06
C PHE A 74 -13.28 -4.73 1.84
N ARG A 75 -13.94 -4.85 0.68
CA ARG A 75 -14.40 -6.17 0.23
C ARG A 75 -13.19 -6.91 -0.29
N ARG A 76 -13.01 -8.16 0.15
CA ARG A 76 -12.06 -9.08 -0.49
C ARG A 76 -12.43 -9.15 -1.98
N PRO A 77 -11.50 -8.91 -2.92
CA PRO A 77 -11.82 -9.01 -4.33
C PRO A 77 -12.40 -10.40 -4.62
N PRO A 78 -13.42 -10.51 -5.48
CA PRO A 78 -13.96 -11.82 -5.87
C PRO A 78 -12.82 -12.64 -6.46
N GLY A 79 -12.45 -13.71 -5.78
CA GLY A 79 -11.28 -14.51 -6.10
C GLY A 79 -11.34 -15.85 -5.39
N ARG A 80 -10.74 -16.86 -6.02
CA ARG A 80 -10.65 -18.21 -5.49
C ARG A 80 -9.91 -18.17 -4.13
N PRO A 81 -10.44 -18.78 -3.07
CA PRO A 81 -9.70 -18.96 -1.82
C PRO A 81 -8.35 -19.59 -2.13
N GLU A 82 -7.27 -19.03 -1.58
CA GLU A 82 -5.94 -19.59 -1.72
C GLU A 82 -5.97 -21.02 -1.16
N LYS A 83 -5.82 -22.02 -2.05
CA LYS A 83 -5.61 -23.39 -1.60
C LYS A 83 -4.27 -23.39 -0.90
N LYS A 84 -4.25 -23.64 0.41
CA LYS A 84 -3.04 -23.97 1.15
C LYS A 84 -2.38 -25.17 0.43
N ARG A 85 -1.37 -24.92 -0.39
CA ARG A 85 -0.54 -26.00 -0.94
C ARG A 85 0.30 -26.49 0.23
N ILE A 86 -0.02 -27.67 0.75
CA ILE A 86 0.91 -28.41 1.60
C ILE A 86 2.05 -28.83 0.67
N CYS A 87 3.26 -28.30 0.89
CA CYS A 87 4.44 -28.74 0.17
C CYS A 87 4.78 -30.15 0.65
N ILE A 88 4.48 -31.17 -0.16
CA ILE A 88 4.69 -32.59 0.19
C ILE A 88 6.20 -32.89 0.35
N GLU A 89 7.07 -32.08 -0.25
CA GLU A 89 8.54 -32.17 -0.14
C GLU A 89 9.05 -32.14 1.32
N ASP A 90 8.41 -31.38 2.21
CA ASP A 90 8.87 -31.23 3.60
C ASP A 90 8.60 -32.47 4.47
N LEU A 91 7.64 -33.32 4.09
CA LEU A 91 7.35 -34.56 4.82
C LEU A 91 8.34 -35.69 4.51
N ASN A 92 9.02 -35.65 3.36
CA ASN A 92 9.93 -36.73 2.92
C ASN A 92 11.41 -36.37 3.06
N ARG A 93 11.75 -35.24 3.70
CA ARG A 93 13.14 -34.88 3.94
C ARG A 93 13.65 -35.62 5.17
N GLU A 94 14.24 -36.78 4.94
CA GLU A 94 15.00 -37.51 5.96
C GLU A 94 16.08 -36.58 6.53
N ARG A 95 15.89 -36.14 7.78
CA ARG A 95 16.79 -35.17 8.41
C ARG A 95 18.07 -35.88 8.81
N HIS A 96 19.13 -35.74 8.01
CA HIS A 96 20.45 -36.24 8.38
C HIS A 96 20.94 -35.58 9.67
N THR A 97 21.41 -36.39 10.61
CA THR A 97 22.00 -35.91 11.87
C THR A 97 23.34 -35.23 11.61
N VAL A 98 23.41 -33.94 11.92
CA VAL A 98 24.65 -33.16 11.82
C VAL A 98 25.60 -33.56 12.94
N HIS A 99 26.85 -33.87 12.58
CA HIS A 99 27.95 -34.13 13.51
C HIS A 99 29.00 -33.01 13.37
N CYS A 100 29.45 -32.47 14.50
CA CYS A 100 30.44 -31.41 14.54
C CYS A 100 31.84 -31.97 14.31
N SER A 101 32.55 -31.55 13.26
CA SER A 101 33.92 -32.02 12.99
C SER A 101 34.99 -31.53 13.99
N ARG A 102 34.65 -30.65 14.95
CA ARG A 102 35.58 -30.24 16.02
C ARG A 102 35.50 -31.16 17.24
N CYS A 103 34.30 -31.55 17.67
CA CYS A 103 34.11 -32.35 18.90
C CYS A 103 33.44 -33.71 18.65
N ASN A 104 33.10 -34.04 17.41
CA ASN A 104 32.37 -35.22 16.96
C ASN A 104 30.99 -35.45 17.61
N GLN A 105 30.44 -34.46 18.32
CA GLN A 105 29.09 -34.52 18.89
C GLN A 105 28.03 -34.05 17.88
N THR A 106 26.80 -34.55 18.05
CA THR A 106 25.66 -34.22 17.20
C THR A 106 24.95 -32.93 17.62
N GLY A 107 24.15 -32.36 16.72
CA GLY A 107 23.23 -31.26 17.03
C GLY A 107 23.79 -29.84 16.83
N HIS A 108 25.03 -29.70 16.37
CA HIS A 108 25.60 -28.41 16.00
C HIS A 108 26.68 -28.54 14.91
N TYR A 109 26.94 -27.45 14.21
CA TYR A 109 28.02 -27.38 13.20
C TYR A 109 29.33 -26.93 13.85
N LYS A 110 30.46 -27.18 13.18
CA LYS A 110 31.79 -26.70 13.62
C LYS A 110 31.82 -25.20 13.93
N THR A 111 31.10 -24.40 13.16
CA THR A 111 31.01 -22.93 13.30
C THR A 111 30.32 -22.47 14.58
N THR A 112 29.39 -23.27 15.10
CA THR A 112 28.63 -22.97 16.33
C THR A 112 29.11 -23.81 17.51
N CYS A 113 30.24 -24.50 17.38
CA CYS A 113 30.79 -25.35 18.42
C CYS A 113 31.42 -24.51 19.52
N LYS A 114 31.00 -24.75 20.77
CA LYS A 114 31.54 -24.10 21.97
C LYS A 114 32.78 -24.79 22.54
N ALA A 115 33.23 -25.90 21.94
CA ALA A 115 34.49 -26.53 22.34
C ALA A 115 35.66 -25.64 21.88
N GLU A 116 36.60 -25.39 22.78
CA GLU A 116 37.84 -24.65 22.47
C GLU A 116 38.66 -25.39 21.40
N ILE A 117 39.41 -24.64 20.59
CA ILE A 117 40.28 -25.23 19.58
C ILE A 117 41.36 -26.02 20.32
N MET A 118 41.31 -27.36 20.25
CA MET A 118 42.50 -28.17 20.49
C MET A 118 43.53 -27.81 19.42
N LYS A 119 44.43 -26.86 19.74
CA LYS A 119 45.66 -26.66 18.99
C LYS A 119 46.54 -27.87 19.33
N SER A 120 46.66 -28.84 18.42
CA SER A 120 47.79 -29.76 18.50
C SER A 120 49.05 -28.91 18.49
N ILE A 121 49.77 -28.93 19.61
CA ILE A 121 51.11 -28.39 19.71
C ILE A 121 51.96 -29.18 18.69
N GLU A 122 52.51 -28.49 17.70
CA GLU A 122 53.61 -29.02 16.90
C GLU A 122 54.80 -29.24 17.83
N GLN A 123 55.40 -30.44 17.80
CA GLN A 123 56.84 -30.62 17.98
C GLN A 123 57.27 -32.04 17.59
N PHE A 124 58.14 -32.07 16.57
CA PHE A 124 59.11 -33.11 16.15
C PHE A 124 58.63 -34.55 15.92
#